data_AF-A0A378IGI8-F1
#
_entry.id   AF-A0A378IGI8-F1
#
_cell.length_a   1.000
_cell.length_b   1.000
_cell.length_c   1.000
_cell.angle_alpha   90.00
_cell.angle_beta   90.00
_cell.angle_gamma   90.00
#
_symmetry.space_group_name_H-M   'P 1'
#
loop_
_entity.id
_entity.type
_entity.pdbx_description
1 polymer ?
#
loop_
_entity_poly.entity_id
_entity_poly.type
_entity_poly.pdbx_seq_one_letter_code
_entity_poly.pdbx_strand_id
1 'polypeptide(L)'
;MLFYPKLHQDFFSAAPDFTHIYHLINKVSHRECTHFIESLSTLEKLLTEKRLRKEEPILRFLVDMNGIAWFARENQPGISAPKHFQMTGEPQNKAKCLTAGNIKFTNAKCHILKSLNHRSGDFQPSFYSLRIFLAILILNEAILPFKLPRILVVKELNAQGEVACKHRWLVAKIKEWVTTFNHNEELTHRLKNQCVETKQVHYKSTSDEFCYPI
;
A
#
# COMPACT_ATOMS: atom_id res chain seq x y z
N MET A 1 0.38 30.32 3.66
CA MET A 1 1.53 30.06 2.75
C MET A 1 2.76 29.91 3.63
N LEU A 2 3.68 28.97 3.34
CA LEU A 2 4.93 28.63 4.08
C LEU A 2 4.87 27.46 5.11
N PHE A 3 4.66 26.22 4.63
CA PHE A 3 5.09 24.99 5.37
C PHE A 3 5.66 23.87 4.44
N TYR A 4 5.55 24.04 3.11
CA TYR A 4 5.95 23.02 2.14
C TYR A 4 7.46 22.66 2.08
N PRO A 5 8.43 23.58 2.28
CA PRO A 5 9.85 23.22 2.16
C PRO A 5 10.32 22.28 3.28
N LYS A 6 9.82 22.48 4.50
CA LYS A 6 10.25 21.76 5.70
C LYS A 6 9.78 20.30 5.66
N LEU A 7 8.51 20.05 5.34
CA LEU A 7 7.98 18.68 5.17
C LEU A 7 8.62 17.90 4.01
N HIS A 8 8.99 18.57 2.91
CA HIS A 8 9.75 17.92 1.83
C HIS A 8 11.15 17.50 2.30
N GLN A 9 11.86 18.38 3.02
CA GLN A 9 13.16 18.07 3.61
C GLN A 9 13.05 16.96 4.64
N ASP A 10 12.06 17.04 5.53
CA ASP A 10 11.83 16.06 6.59
C ASP A 10 11.50 14.68 5.99
N PHE A 11 10.70 14.59 4.92
CA PHE A 11 10.39 13.29 4.29
C PHE A 11 11.64 12.63 3.70
N PHE A 12 12.48 13.37 2.99
CA PHE A 12 13.67 12.81 2.32
C PHE A 12 14.95 12.86 3.17
N SER A 13 14.89 13.26 4.44
CA SER A 13 16.05 13.32 5.33
C SER A 13 16.47 11.97 5.91
N ALA A 14 15.61 10.95 5.83
CA ALA A 14 15.84 9.65 6.43
C ALA A 14 15.52 8.50 5.46
N ALA A 15 16.22 7.38 5.65
CA ALA A 15 15.90 6.12 4.99
C ALA A 15 14.54 5.57 5.47
N PRO A 16 13.93 4.61 4.74
CA PRO A 16 12.81 3.83 5.25
C PRO A 16 13.15 3.15 6.59
N ASP A 17 12.22 3.20 7.52
CA ASP A 17 12.36 2.62 8.86
C ASP A 17 11.34 1.49 9.03
N PHE A 18 11.82 0.35 9.53
CA PHE A 18 11.05 -0.88 9.73
C PHE A 18 10.71 -1.12 11.21
N THR A 19 11.14 -0.25 12.12
CA THR A 19 10.90 -0.37 13.56
C THR A 19 9.48 0.04 13.95
N HIS A 20 8.87 0.95 13.19
CA HIS A 20 7.48 1.36 13.39
C HIS A 20 6.52 0.34 12.80
N ILE A 21 5.72 -0.29 13.67
CA ILE A 21 4.77 -1.34 13.32
C ILE A 21 3.35 -0.85 13.57
N TYR A 22 2.49 -0.95 12.57
CA TYR A 22 1.09 -0.59 12.67
C TYR A 22 0.24 -1.82 12.94
N HIS A 23 -0.55 -1.75 14.01
CA HIS A 23 -1.48 -2.78 14.42
C HIS A 23 -2.89 -2.42 13.97
N LEU A 24 -3.74 -3.45 13.86
CA LEU A 24 -5.17 -3.27 13.64
C LEU A 24 -5.75 -2.36 14.74
N ILE A 25 -6.48 -1.31 14.36
CA ILE A 25 -7.02 -0.31 15.29
C ILE A 25 -8.25 -0.87 16.02
N ASN A 26 -9.13 -1.54 15.29
CA ASN A 26 -10.40 -2.07 15.79
C ASN A 26 -10.69 -3.43 15.16
N LYS A 27 -11.43 -4.29 15.88
CA LYS A 27 -12.00 -5.49 15.27
C LYS A 27 -12.90 -5.10 14.10
N VAL A 28 -12.83 -5.90 13.04
CA VAL A 28 -13.49 -5.60 11.78
C VAL A 28 -14.46 -6.72 11.46
N SER A 29 -15.75 -6.44 11.37
CA SER A 29 -16.71 -7.44 10.94
C SER A 29 -16.52 -7.79 9.46
N HIS A 30 -16.55 -9.08 9.14
CA HIS A 30 -16.58 -9.56 7.76
C HIS A 30 -17.29 -10.93 7.67
N ARG A 31 -17.80 -11.20 6.47
CA ARG A 31 -18.29 -12.54 6.12
C ARG A 31 -17.10 -13.46 5.85
N GLU A 32 -17.39 -14.74 5.75
CA GLU A 32 -16.42 -15.69 5.24
C GLU A 32 -15.99 -15.31 3.81
N CYS A 33 -14.68 -15.32 3.56
CA CYS A 33 -14.14 -14.90 2.28
C CYS A 33 -12.77 -15.52 2.00
N THR A 34 -12.49 -15.68 0.71
CA THR A 34 -11.19 -16.06 0.18
C THR A 34 -10.74 -15.02 -0.82
N HIS A 35 -9.50 -14.54 -0.70
CA HIS A 35 -8.93 -13.53 -1.58
C HIS A 35 -7.57 -13.94 -2.10
N PHE A 36 -7.27 -13.56 -3.34
CA PHE A 36 -5.92 -13.61 -3.89
C PHE A 36 -5.30 -12.22 -3.75
N ILE A 37 -4.12 -12.19 -3.14
CA ILE A 37 -3.35 -10.97 -2.88
C ILE A 37 -2.09 -11.05 -3.72
N GLU A 38 -1.94 -10.12 -4.66
CA GLU A 38 -0.83 -10.11 -5.60
C GLU A 38 0.40 -9.47 -4.98
N SER A 39 1.58 -9.99 -5.28
CA SER A 39 2.85 -9.35 -4.99
C SER A 39 3.21 -8.38 -6.13
N LEU A 40 4.41 -7.79 -6.09
CA LEU A 40 4.90 -7.00 -7.21
C LEU A 40 5.11 -7.83 -8.48
N SER A 41 5.63 -9.07 -8.37
CA SER A 41 5.90 -9.94 -9.52
C SER A 41 4.61 -10.46 -10.17
N THR A 42 3.52 -10.58 -9.42
CA THR A 42 2.24 -11.06 -9.95
C THR A 42 1.23 -9.93 -10.22
N LEU A 43 1.59 -8.67 -9.95
CA LEU A 43 0.68 -7.52 -10.05
C LEU A 43 0.11 -7.31 -11.47
N GLU A 44 0.83 -7.67 -12.54
CA GLU A 44 0.31 -7.52 -13.91
C GLU A 44 -0.96 -8.37 -14.14
N LYS A 45 -1.10 -9.50 -13.44
CA LYS A 45 -2.32 -10.33 -13.50
C LYS A 45 -3.53 -9.52 -13.04
N LEU A 46 -3.44 -8.91 -11.86
CA LEU A 46 -4.51 -8.07 -11.31
C LEU A 46 -4.77 -6.84 -12.18
N LEU A 47 -3.73 -6.17 -12.69
CA LEU A 47 -3.92 -5.03 -13.58
C LEU A 47 -4.60 -5.43 -14.89
N THR A 48 -4.25 -6.56 -15.47
CA THR A 48 -4.88 -7.09 -16.68
C THR A 48 -6.36 -7.37 -16.45
N GLU A 49 -6.73 -8.04 -15.36
CA GLU A 49 -8.13 -8.27 -15.01
C GLU A 49 -8.92 -6.97 -14.85
N LYS A 50 -8.33 -5.95 -14.19
CA LYS A 50 -8.96 -4.64 -14.02
C LYS A 50 -9.16 -3.91 -15.33
N ARG A 51 -8.18 -3.98 -16.24
CA ARG A 51 -8.27 -3.39 -17.59
C ARG A 51 -9.42 -4.02 -18.38
N LEU A 52 -9.55 -5.36 -18.35
CA LEU A 52 -10.62 -6.10 -19.04
C LEU A 52 -12.01 -5.70 -18.53
N ARG A 53 -12.13 -5.54 -17.21
CA ARG A 53 -13.39 -5.18 -16.54
C ARG A 53 -13.67 -3.67 -16.51
N LYS A 54 -12.75 -2.84 -17.00
CA LYS A 54 -12.82 -1.37 -16.95
C LYS A 54 -13.12 -0.83 -15.53
N GLU A 55 -12.56 -1.48 -14.51
CA GLU A 55 -12.75 -1.10 -13.12
C GLU A 55 -12.10 0.26 -12.80
N GLU A 56 -12.51 0.89 -11.68
CA GLU A 56 -11.80 2.07 -11.20
C GLU A 56 -10.29 1.79 -11.05
N PRO A 57 -9.43 2.73 -11.49
CA PRO A 57 -7.98 2.55 -11.54
C PRO A 57 -7.34 2.77 -10.17
N ILE A 58 -7.84 2.12 -9.13
CA ILE A 58 -7.34 2.18 -7.76
C ILE A 58 -7.05 0.77 -7.27
N LEU A 59 -5.96 0.62 -6.54
CA LEU A 59 -5.59 -0.58 -5.80
C LEU A 59 -5.28 -0.22 -4.36
N ARG A 60 -5.58 -1.16 -3.45
CA ARG A 60 -5.02 -1.19 -2.11
C ARG A 60 -3.59 -1.74 -2.20
N PHE A 61 -2.71 -1.22 -1.37
CA PHE A 61 -1.42 -1.84 -1.08
C PHE A 61 -1.24 -2.01 0.44
N LEU A 62 -0.45 -3.01 0.81
CA LEU A 62 0.03 -3.23 2.18
C LEU A 62 1.48 -3.72 2.10
N VAL A 63 2.36 -3.17 2.93
CA VAL A 63 3.71 -3.72 3.10
C VAL A 63 3.73 -4.53 4.39
N ASP A 64 4.00 -5.83 4.27
CA ASP A 64 4.00 -6.74 5.40
C ASP A 64 5.28 -6.60 6.26
N MET A 65 5.34 -7.39 7.33
CA MET A 65 6.48 -7.39 8.25
C MET A 65 7.79 -7.88 7.62
N ASN A 66 7.77 -8.51 6.45
CA ASN A 66 8.98 -8.91 5.73
C ASN A 66 9.45 -7.83 4.75
N GLY A 67 8.66 -6.77 4.53
CA GLY A 67 8.95 -5.74 3.55
C GLY A 67 8.38 -6.03 2.16
N ILE A 68 7.48 -7.02 2.04
CA ILE A 68 6.83 -7.37 0.77
C ILE A 68 5.65 -6.44 0.53
N ALA A 69 5.59 -5.82 -0.65
CA ALA A 69 4.42 -5.08 -1.10
C ALA A 69 3.37 -6.02 -1.70
N TRP A 70 2.21 -6.05 -1.04
CA TRP A 70 1.02 -6.79 -1.41
C TRP A 70 -0.03 -5.84 -2.00
N PHE A 71 -0.77 -6.30 -3.00
CA PHE A 71 -1.74 -5.52 -3.76
C PHE A 71 -3.06 -6.25 -3.89
N ALA A 72 -4.14 -5.48 -3.83
CA ALA A 72 -5.48 -6.00 -4.06
C ALA A 72 -6.41 -4.91 -4.61
N ARG A 73 -7.59 -5.33 -5.09
CA ARG A 73 -8.66 -4.42 -5.48
C ARG A 73 -9.10 -3.55 -4.30
N GLU A 74 -9.64 -2.37 -4.61
CA GLU A 74 -10.46 -1.62 -3.66
C GLU A 74 -11.93 -2.09 -3.78
N ASN A 75 -12.69 -2.00 -2.69
CA ASN A 75 -14.11 -2.36 -2.71
C ASN A 75 -14.88 -1.51 -3.72
N GLN A 76 -15.67 -2.15 -4.56
CA GLN A 76 -16.60 -1.52 -5.49
C GLN A 76 -17.96 -2.21 -5.38
N PRO A 77 -19.07 -1.55 -5.72
CA PRO A 77 -20.37 -2.20 -5.82
C PRO A 77 -20.27 -3.48 -6.68
N GLY A 78 -20.69 -4.62 -6.10
CA GLY A 78 -20.65 -5.92 -6.79
C GLY A 78 -19.29 -6.62 -6.85
N ILE A 79 -18.20 -6.00 -6.37
CA ILE A 79 -16.86 -6.61 -6.35
C ILE A 79 -16.37 -6.70 -4.90
N SER A 80 -16.34 -7.93 -4.37
CA SER A 80 -15.72 -8.21 -3.08
C SER A 80 -14.20 -8.05 -3.18
N ALA A 81 -13.62 -7.23 -2.31
CA ALA A 81 -12.18 -7.03 -2.23
C ALA A 81 -11.71 -7.08 -0.77
N PRO A 82 -10.48 -7.56 -0.51
CA PRO A 82 -9.97 -7.70 0.84
C PRO A 82 -9.76 -6.33 1.48
N LYS A 83 -10.19 -6.18 2.73
CA LYS A 83 -9.74 -5.09 3.59
C LYS A 83 -8.22 -5.17 3.79
N HIS A 84 -7.56 -4.07 4.15
CA HIS A 84 -6.10 -4.05 4.34
C HIS A 84 -5.65 -5.13 5.32
N PHE A 85 -6.34 -5.34 6.45
CA PHE A 85 -5.94 -6.39 7.39
C PHE A 85 -6.02 -7.80 6.76
N GLN A 86 -7.00 -8.03 5.88
CA GLN A 86 -7.15 -9.32 5.19
C GLN A 86 -5.99 -9.56 4.22
N MET A 87 -5.37 -8.51 3.71
CA MET A 87 -4.16 -8.62 2.90
C MET A 87 -2.94 -9.13 3.68
N THR A 88 -2.99 -9.17 5.02
CA THR A 88 -1.89 -9.74 5.81
C THR A 88 -1.84 -11.27 5.71
N GLY A 89 -3.00 -11.93 5.68
CA GLY A 89 -3.11 -13.39 5.85
C GLY A 89 -3.10 -13.84 7.31
N GLU A 90 -2.99 -12.91 8.25
CA GLU A 90 -2.99 -13.15 9.69
C GLU A 90 -4.40 -12.96 10.29
N PRO A 91 -4.72 -13.62 11.42
CA PRO A 91 -5.93 -13.31 12.17
C PRO A 91 -5.89 -11.87 12.70
N GLN A 92 -7.07 -11.29 12.96
CA GLN A 92 -7.21 -9.88 13.32
C GLN A 92 -6.33 -9.43 14.51
N ASN A 93 -6.17 -10.28 15.52
CA ASN A 93 -5.34 -9.98 16.70
C ASN A 93 -3.83 -10.02 16.43
N LYS A 94 -3.39 -10.55 15.29
CA LYS A 94 -1.98 -10.60 14.85
C LYS A 94 -1.71 -9.74 13.61
N ALA A 95 -2.76 -9.18 13.00
CA ALA A 95 -2.63 -8.35 11.81
C ALA A 95 -1.75 -7.12 12.09
N LYS A 96 -0.61 -7.06 11.41
CA LYS A 96 0.39 -5.99 11.49
C LYS A 96 0.88 -5.65 10.10
N CYS A 97 1.28 -4.40 9.91
CA CYS A 97 1.95 -3.95 8.69
C CYS A 97 2.98 -2.87 8.98
N LEU A 98 3.87 -2.65 8.03
CA LEU A 98 4.83 -1.54 8.06
C LEU A 98 4.24 -0.27 7.44
N THR A 99 3.38 -0.43 6.44
CA THR A 99 2.57 0.65 5.87
C THR A 99 1.41 0.05 5.08
N ALA A 100 0.36 0.84 4.87
CA ALA A 100 -0.79 0.47 4.08
C ALA A 100 -1.39 1.71 3.43
N GLY A 101 -2.04 1.53 2.28
CA GLY A 101 -2.57 2.67 1.55
C GLY A 101 -3.24 2.29 0.25
N ASN A 102 -3.44 3.30 -0.59
CA ASN A 102 -3.97 3.13 -1.93
C ASN A 102 -3.03 3.74 -2.98
N ILE A 103 -2.94 3.08 -4.13
CA ILE A 103 -2.38 3.67 -5.36
C ILE A 103 -3.50 3.91 -6.36
N LYS A 104 -3.38 5.00 -7.12
CA LYS A 104 -4.32 5.38 -8.19
C LYS A 104 -3.56 5.60 -9.49
N PHE A 105 -4.05 5.04 -10.59
CA PHE A 105 -3.51 5.24 -11.93
C PHE A 105 -4.21 6.40 -12.65
N THR A 106 -3.63 6.85 -13.76
CA THR A 106 -4.14 7.97 -14.55
C THR A 106 -5.50 7.69 -15.18
N ASN A 107 -5.76 6.43 -15.55
CA ASN A 107 -6.98 5.96 -16.20
C ASN A 107 -7.12 4.44 -16.01
N ALA A 108 -8.25 3.88 -16.47
CA ALA A 108 -8.58 2.46 -16.37
C ALA A 108 -7.57 1.52 -17.07
N LYS A 109 -6.68 2.03 -17.95
CA LYS A 109 -5.60 1.22 -18.53
C LYS A 109 -4.51 0.86 -17.52
N CYS A 110 -4.45 1.55 -16.38
CA CYS A 110 -3.50 1.25 -15.29
C CYS A 110 -2.01 1.20 -15.72
N HIS A 111 -1.61 1.94 -16.76
CA HIS A 111 -0.23 1.94 -17.26
C HIS A 111 0.68 2.98 -16.60
N ILE A 112 0.11 4.03 -15.99
CA ILE A 112 0.87 5.12 -15.40
C ILE A 112 0.31 5.41 -14.00
N LEU A 113 1.18 5.34 -13.00
CA LEU A 113 0.84 5.72 -11.63
C LEU A 113 0.55 7.23 -11.58
N LYS A 114 -0.54 7.63 -10.91
CA LYS A 114 -0.93 9.03 -10.75
C LYS A 114 -0.65 9.53 -9.34
N SER A 115 -1.09 8.76 -8.34
CA SER A 115 -0.95 9.15 -6.95
C SER A 115 -0.96 7.98 -6.00
N LEU A 116 -0.43 8.19 -4.80
CA LEU A 116 -0.57 7.27 -3.68
C LEU A 116 -0.88 8.00 -2.38
N ASN A 117 -1.36 7.28 -1.38
CA ASN A 117 -1.63 7.79 -0.02
C ASN A 117 -1.42 6.67 1.01
N HIS A 118 -1.55 7.01 2.28
CA HIS A 118 -1.51 6.07 3.41
C HIS A 118 -2.92 5.82 3.99
N ARG A 119 -3.96 5.84 3.13
CA ARG A 119 -5.34 5.60 3.57
C ARG A 119 -5.53 4.11 3.86
N SER A 120 -5.88 3.80 5.10
CA SER A 120 -6.33 2.48 5.49
C SER A 120 -7.44 2.61 6.52
N GLY A 121 -8.49 1.78 6.41
CA GLY A 121 -9.59 1.74 7.38
C GLY A 121 -9.31 0.81 8.57
N ASP A 122 -8.30 -0.04 8.45
CA ASP A 122 -7.97 -1.08 9.43
C ASP A 122 -6.74 -0.69 10.28
N PHE A 123 -5.77 -0.06 9.63
CA PHE A 123 -4.53 0.50 10.19
C PHE A 123 -4.49 2.03 10.05
N GLN A 124 -3.69 2.70 10.89
CA GLN A 124 -3.39 4.14 10.85
C GLN A 124 -1.89 4.38 10.58
N PRO A 125 -1.38 3.98 9.40
CA PRO A 125 0.02 4.21 9.04
C PRO A 125 0.32 5.71 8.99
N SER A 126 1.49 6.13 9.47
CA SER A 126 1.89 7.53 9.36
C SER A 126 2.21 7.90 7.91
N PHE A 127 2.20 9.19 7.59
CA PHE A 127 2.68 9.68 6.31
C PHE A 127 4.12 9.21 6.00
N TYR A 128 5.01 9.24 7.00
CA TYR A 128 6.42 8.86 6.83
C TYR A 128 6.63 7.36 6.56
N SER A 129 5.68 6.49 6.93
CA SER A 129 5.73 5.07 6.58
C SER A 129 5.72 4.83 5.06
N LEU A 130 5.20 5.79 4.26
CA LEU A 130 5.23 5.74 2.80
C LEU A 130 6.64 5.74 2.22
N ARG A 131 7.67 6.09 3.00
CA ARG A 131 9.08 5.93 2.60
C ARG A 131 9.35 4.49 2.16
N ILE A 132 8.84 3.51 2.91
CA ILE A 132 9.03 2.08 2.60
C ILE A 132 8.46 1.76 1.22
N PHE A 133 7.20 2.10 0.99
CA PHE A 133 6.53 1.81 -0.27
C PHE A 133 7.15 2.57 -1.45
N LEU A 134 7.54 3.84 -1.27
CA LEU A 134 8.24 4.60 -2.30
C LEU A 134 9.60 4.00 -2.66
N ALA A 135 10.37 3.58 -1.65
CA ALA A 135 11.66 2.92 -1.88
C ALA A 135 11.48 1.59 -2.63
N ILE A 136 10.46 0.80 -2.29
CA ILE A 136 10.11 -0.42 -3.03
C ILE A 136 9.84 -0.10 -4.51
N LEU A 137 9.00 0.91 -4.80
CA LEU A 137 8.69 1.29 -6.18
C LEU A 137 9.93 1.70 -6.98
N ILE A 138 10.82 2.48 -6.38
CA ILE A 138 12.04 2.95 -7.06
C ILE A 138 13.05 1.82 -7.26
N LEU A 139 13.33 1.04 -6.22
CA LEU A 139 14.33 -0.04 -6.27
C LEU A 139 13.92 -1.19 -7.21
N ASN A 140 12.62 -1.33 -7.47
CA ASN A 140 12.05 -2.37 -8.32
C ASN A 140 11.44 -1.81 -9.62
N GLU A 141 11.79 -0.58 -10.03
CA GLU A 141 11.18 0.10 -11.18
C GLU A 141 11.21 -0.74 -12.47
N ALA A 142 12.27 -1.52 -12.67
CA ALA A 142 12.46 -2.36 -13.86
C ALA A 142 11.43 -3.49 -14.00
N ILE A 143 10.84 -3.95 -12.89
CA ILE A 143 9.84 -5.04 -12.87
C ILE A 143 8.41 -4.52 -12.64
N LEU A 144 8.22 -3.21 -12.54
CA LEU A 144 6.88 -2.65 -12.36
C LEU A 144 6.03 -2.89 -13.61
N PRO A 145 4.78 -3.37 -13.46
CA PRO A 145 3.85 -3.52 -14.57
C PRO A 145 3.20 -2.19 -15.04
N PHE A 146 3.73 -1.08 -14.55
CA PHE A 146 3.30 0.27 -14.87
C PHE A 146 4.48 1.23 -14.80
N LYS A 147 4.35 2.38 -15.46
CA LYS A 147 5.36 3.42 -15.44
C LYS A 147 5.15 4.37 -14.26
N LEU A 148 6.25 4.81 -13.67
CA LEU A 148 6.24 5.95 -12.78
C LEU A 148 6.13 7.25 -13.60
N PRO A 149 5.33 8.23 -13.15
CA PRO A 149 5.19 9.50 -13.84
C PRO A 149 6.44 10.37 -13.63
N ARG A 150 6.60 11.45 -14.42
CA ARG A 150 7.63 12.47 -14.11
C ARG A 150 7.42 13.11 -12.74
N ILE A 151 6.15 13.40 -12.40
CA ILE A 151 5.73 13.97 -11.11
C ILE A 151 4.75 12.99 -10.47
N LEU A 152 5.11 12.47 -9.31
CA LEU A 152 4.24 11.63 -8.48
C LEU A 152 3.52 12.50 -7.45
N VAL A 153 2.20 12.28 -7.32
CA VAL A 153 1.40 12.93 -6.28
C VAL A 153 1.29 12.02 -5.07
N VAL A 154 1.85 12.44 -3.94
CA VAL A 154 1.75 11.73 -2.66
C VAL A 154 0.80 12.51 -1.75
N LYS A 155 -0.31 11.89 -1.34
CA LYS A 155 -1.32 12.56 -0.51
C LYS A 155 -1.11 12.21 0.95
N GLU A 156 -0.96 13.26 1.75
CA GLU A 156 -0.97 13.18 3.20
C GLU A 156 -2.40 13.34 3.71
N LEU A 157 -2.78 12.55 4.71
CA LEU A 157 -4.12 12.52 5.25
C LEU A 157 -4.10 12.99 6.71
N ASN A 158 -5.12 13.70 7.15
CA ASN A 158 -5.32 14.02 8.57
C ASN A 158 -5.91 12.81 9.32
N ALA A 159 -6.12 12.96 10.63
CA ALA A 159 -6.70 11.91 11.47
C ALA A 159 -8.12 11.49 11.04
N GLN A 160 -8.85 12.37 10.33
CA GLN A 160 -10.17 12.12 9.78
C GLN A 160 -10.11 11.41 8.41
N GLY A 161 -8.91 11.15 7.89
CA GLY A 161 -8.67 10.51 6.60
C GLY A 161 -8.83 11.45 5.40
N GLU A 162 -9.04 12.74 5.61
CA GLU A 162 -9.15 13.76 4.57
C GLU A 162 -7.77 14.19 4.10
N VAL A 163 -7.67 14.71 2.87
CA VAL A 163 -6.37 15.12 2.31
C VAL A 163 -5.89 16.41 2.98
N ALA A 164 -4.96 16.28 3.92
CA ALA A 164 -4.27 17.41 4.56
C ALA A 164 -3.33 18.11 3.57
N CYS A 165 -2.59 17.34 2.77
CA CYS A 165 -1.63 17.87 1.82
C CYS A 165 -1.50 17.01 0.56
N LYS A 166 -1.23 17.65 -0.58
CA LYS A 166 -0.86 16.99 -1.84
C LYS A 166 0.58 17.36 -2.17
N HIS A 167 1.48 16.43 -1.90
CA HIS A 167 2.89 16.56 -2.24
C HIS A 167 3.10 16.19 -3.70
N ARG A 168 3.79 17.04 -4.46
CA ARG A 168 4.10 16.82 -5.88
C ARG A 168 5.60 16.71 -6.04
N TRP A 169 6.10 15.49 -6.21
CA TRP A 169 7.54 15.23 -6.23
C TRP A 169 7.98 14.72 -7.60
N LEU A 170 9.11 15.23 -8.07
CA LEU A 170 9.77 14.65 -9.23
C LEU A 170 10.25 13.25 -8.87
N VAL A 171 9.94 12.25 -9.71
CA VAL A 171 10.46 10.89 -9.48
C VAL A 171 11.98 10.86 -9.48
N ALA A 172 12.64 11.75 -10.23
CA ALA A 172 14.09 11.94 -10.16
C ALA A 172 14.58 12.28 -8.73
N LYS A 173 13.84 13.10 -7.97
CA LYS A 173 14.20 13.45 -6.59
C LYS A 173 14.01 12.28 -5.62
N ILE A 174 12.99 11.46 -5.84
CA ILE A 174 12.79 10.22 -5.06
C ILE A 174 13.93 9.23 -5.37
N LYS A 175 14.37 9.14 -6.64
CA LYS A 175 15.55 8.35 -7.04
C LYS A 175 16.83 8.84 -6.36
N GLU A 176 17.09 10.15 -6.38
CA GLU A 176 18.22 10.76 -5.65
C GLU A 176 18.18 10.39 -4.16
N TRP A 177 17.02 10.49 -3.52
CA TRP A 177 16.84 10.08 -2.12
C TRP A 177 17.17 8.59 -1.90
N VAL A 178 16.76 7.69 -2.79
CA VAL A 178 17.11 6.26 -2.67
C VAL A 178 18.62 6.04 -2.72
N THR A 179 19.37 6.84 -3.48
CA THR A 179 20.84 6.71 -3.51
C THR A 179 21.50 6.99 -2.17
N THR A 180 20.86 7.74 -1.27
CA THR A 180 21.44 8.09 0.04
C THR A 180 21.49 6.92 1.01
N PHE A 181 20.75 5.83 0.76
CA PHE A 181 20.75 4.63 1.62
C PHE A 181 20.90 3.31 0.85
N ASN A 182 21.00 3.33 -0.49
CA ASN A 182 21.16 2.12 -1.30
C ASN A 182 22.47 1.35 -1.03
N HIS A 183 23.41 1.94 -0.28
CA HIS A 183 24.62 1.28 0.21
C HIS A 183 24.38 0.42 1.47
N ASN A 184 23.24 0.58 2.16
CA ASN A 184 22.83 -0.31 3.24
C ASN A 184 22.27 -1.60 2.61
N GLU A 185 23.11 -2.64 2.57
CA GLU A 185 22.79 -3.91 1.91
C GLU A 185 21.58 -4.61 2.51
N GLU A 186 21.46 -4.66 3.84
CA GLU A 186 20.35 -5.32 4.53
C GLU A 186 19.01 -4.66 4.18
N LEU A 187 18.94 -3.33 4.34
CA LEU A 187 17.75 -2.55 4.03
C LEU A 187 17.38 -2.69 2.55
N THR A 188 18.37 -2.55 1.67
CA THR A 188 18.17 -2.58 0.22
C THR A 188 17.75 -3.96 -0.25
N HIS A 189 18.36 -5.03 0.28
CA HIS A 189 17.99 -6.41 0.00
C HIS A 189 16.53 -6.66 0.40
N ARG A 190 16.13 -6.24 1.59
CA ARG A 190 14.75 -6.38 2.08
C ARG A 190 13.74 -5.65 1.18
N LEU A 191 14.05 -4.44 0.73
CA LEU A 191 13.18 -3.65 -0.16
C LEU A 191 13.13 -4.19 -1.60
N LYS A 192 14.23 -4.77 -2.10
CA LYS A 192 14.31 -5.39 -3.44
C LYS A 192 13.70 -6.79 -3.50
N ASN A 193 13.60 -7.48 -2.38
CA ASN A 193 13.04 -8.82 -2.34
C ASN A 193 11.52 -8.80 -2.51
N GLN A 194 11.05 -8.61 -3.75
CA GLN A 194 9.62 -8.53 -4.11
C GLN A 194 9.18 -9.70 -5.01
N CYS A 195 10.10 -10.60 -5.35
CA CYS A 195 9.86 -11.74 -6.23
C CYS A 195 9.23 -12.90 -5.45
N VAL A 196 8.00 -12.70 -4.99
CA VAL A 196 7.21 -13.71 -4.28
C VAL A 196 5.92 -13.97 -5.04
N GLU A 197 5.38 -15.19 -4.96
CA GLU A 197 4.14 -15.52 -5.66
C GLU A 197 2.90 -14.85 -5.04
N THR A 198 1.78 -14.89 -5.76
CA THR A 198 0.46 -14.57 -5.22
C THR A 198 0.20 -15.36 -3.95
N LYS A 199 -0.36 -14.73 -2.92
CA LYS A 199 -0.88 -15.47 -1.75
C LYS A 199 -2.39 -15.56 -1.75
N GLN A 200 -2.90 -16.73 -1.36
CA GLN A 200 -4.31 -16.94 -1.09
C GLN A 200 -4.56 -16.81 0.41
N VAL A 201 -5.52 -15.98 0.79
CA VAL A 201 -5.89 -15.77 2.19
C VAL A 201 -7.35 -16.19 2.39
N HIS A 202 -7.62 -16.86 3.50
CA HIS A 202 -8.95 -17.31 3.86
C HIS A 202 -9.30 -16.82 5.27
N TYR A 203 -10.52 -16.28 5.40
CA TYR A 203 -11.01 -15.71 6.64
C TYR A 203 -12.41 -16.24 6.92
N LYS A 204 -12.62 -16.81 8.12
CA LYS A 204 -13.94 -17.23 8.60
C LYS A 204 -14.79 -16.02 8.95
N SER A 205 -16.12 -16.18 8.92
CA SER A 205 -17.05 -15.14 9.40
C SER A 205 -16.72 -14.75 10.84
N THR A 206 -16.76 -13.45 11.14
CA THR A 206 -16.65 -12.94 12.53
C THR A 206 -18.01 -12.60 13.10
N SER A 207 -19.05 -13.33 12.71
CA SER A 207 -20.35 -13.24 13.36
C SER A 207 -20.14 -13.58 14.84
N ASP A 208 -20.14 -12.56 15.69
CA ASP A 208 -20.59 -12.74 17.05
C ASP A 208 -22.00 -13.33 16.94
N GLU A 209 -22.15 -14.58 17.36
CA GLU A 209 -23.45 -15.15 17.69
C GLU A 209 -24.06 -14.24 18.76
N PHE A 210 -24.86 -13.27 18.35
CA PHE A 210 -25.91 -12.75 19.21
C PHE A 210 -26.95 -13.86 19.37
N CYS A 211 -26.63 -14.83 20.23
CA CYS A 211 -27.64 -15.62 20.92
C CYS A 211 -28.41 -14.65 21.82
N TYR A 212 -29.50 -14.07 21.30
CA TYR A 212 -30.55 -13.57 22.17
C TYR A 212 -31.31 -14.79 22.69
N PRO A 213 -31.31 -15.08 24.00
CA PRO A 213 -32.30 -16.01 24.55
C PRO A 213 -33.68 -15.37 24.37
N ILE A 214 -34.61 -16.13 23.78
CA ILE A 214 -36.05 -15.87 23.83
C ILE A 214 -36.53 -16.18 25.24
#